data_AF-A0A502YI51-F1
#
_entry.id   AF-A0A502YI51-F1
#
_cell.length_a   1.000
_cell.length_b   1.000
_cell.length_c   1.000
_cell.angle_alpha   90.00
_cell.angle_beta   90.00
_cell.angle_gamma   90.00
#
_symmetry.space_group_name_H-M   'P 1'
#
loop_
_entity.id
_entity.type
_entity.pdbx_description
1 polymer ?
#
loop_
_entity_poly.entity_id
_entity_poly.type
_entity_poly.pdbx_seq_one_letter_code
_entity_poly.pdbx_strand_id
1 'polypeptide(L)'
;MPQAGSGGGSGTGTGITDGGFVEPPIVTTTATGDVSIKGKVKPGSFGKIVVPIASVQAGRQYTFRYTPQFSQLAQQGKLAMVGFGFKTNNDFHIVGLRGDGSTGIHKYQVYGTPPNGWNKDAGQTTNDGGASANGTQAGPNYIRLVISADGATYKFQSSANGSTWIDEFTGQTPSPFSNVSGVQTFGIALWFNNADAGPFSIAIDQIADLFTPGTLNPSDKASTISLINANLTARQEGGSNAWASVRSQTSHNSVKYYWEWTIGQKGANAGDAGFLNASAPLEGGFNSFVGCDLNGIGLVTTGQVYQNLTGTTYLSTIANGDICGLAIDIDAHLLWVRNGSGNWNGSGTDDPATGAGGISLPSGLNSGAVYAGISVYSVNDNSTANFGGSAFSQTPPSGFNAWG
;
A
#
# COMPACT_ATOMS: atom_id res chain seq x y z
N MET A 1 12.52 0.04 17.30
CA MET A 1 13.45 -0.82 16.52
C MET A 1 12.60 -1.88 15.83
N PRO A 2 12.47 -1.89 14.49
CA PRO A 2 11.77 -2.96 13.82
C PRO A 2 12.65 -4.21 13.84
N GLN A 3 12.04 -5.32 14.22
CA GLN A 3 12.67 -6.61 14.40
C GLN A 3 13.02 -7.19 13.02
N ALA A 4 14.33 -7.26 12.72
CA ALA A 4 14.83 -8.02 11.60
C ALA A 4 14.50 -9.49 11.83
N GLY A 5 13.70 -10.09 10.95
CA GLY A 5 13.50 -11.53 10.91
C GLY A 5 14.83 -12.21 10.60
N SER A 6 15.47 -12.76 11.64
CA SER A 6 16.70 -13.54 11.54
C SER A 6 16.40 -14.93 10.98
N GLY A 7 16.46 -15.05 9.64
CA GLY A 7 16.57 -16.31 8.93
C GLY A 7 17.90 -16.37 8.18
N GLY A 8 19.00 -16.56 8.93
CA GLY A 8 20.33 -16.69 8.37
C GLY A 8 20.51 -18.02 7.64
N GLY A 9 20.27 -18.02 6.34
CA GLY A 9 20.64 -19.10 5.43
C GLY A 9 20.88 -18.54 4.04
N SER A 10 22.12 -18.58 3.56
CA SER A 10 22.44 -18.28 2.16
C SER A 10 21.83 -19.39 1.29
N GLY A 11 20.60 -19.17 0.83
CA GLY A 11 19.92 -20.09 -0.09
C GLY A 11 20.31 -19.80 -1.53
N THR A 12 20.82 -20.80 -2.24
CA THR A 12 20.84 -20.80 -3.70
C THR A 12 19.45 -21.21 -4.17
N GLY A 13 18.64 -20.26 -4.60
CA GLY A 13 17.35 -20.52 -5.23
C GLY A 13 17.51 -20.55 -6.76
N THR A 14 16.69 -21.35 -7.44
CA THR A 14 16.45 -21.16 -8.87
C THR A 14 15.17 -20.34 -8.99
N GLY A 15 15.24 -19.14 -9.57
CA GLY A 15 14.01 -18.40 -9.92
C GLY A 15 13.13 -19.24 -10.86
N ILE A 16 11.86 -18.86 -11.02
CA ILE A 16 11.00 -19.51 -12.01
C ILE A 16 11.47 -19.03 -13.37
N THR A 17 12.08 -19.91 -14.15
CA THR A 17 12.63 -19.58 -15.47
C THR A 17 11.78 -20.21 -16.58
N ASP A 18 11.70 -19.56 -17.72
CA ASP A 18 11.30 -20.24 -18.96
C ASP A 18 12.18 -19.81 -20.14
N GLY A 19 12.57 -20.83 -20.89
CA GLY A 19 13.23 -20.71 -22.18
C GLY A 19 14.58 -20.01 -22.16
N GLY A 20 15.29 -20.17 -23.28
CA GLY A 20 16.34 -19.26 -23.72
C GLY A 20 17.54 -19.01 -22.83
N PHE A 21 17.83 -19.86 -21.85
CA PHE A 21 19.12 -19.87 -21.17
C PHE A 21 19.95 -21.09 -21.57
N VAL A 22 21.26 -20.94 -21.58
CA VAL A 22 22.21 -22.07 -21.80
C VAL A 22 22.14 -23.03 -20.61
N GLU A 23 22.06 -22.46 -19.40
CA GLU A 23 21.84 -23.15 -18.14
C GLU A 23 20.89 -22.29 -17.28
N PRO A 24 20.14 -22.88 -16.33
CA PRO A 24 19.31 -22.11 -15.42
C PRO A 24 20.10 -20.98 -14.73
N PRO A 25 19.63 -19.73 -14.76
CA PRO A 25 20.27 -18.64 -14.03
C PRO A 25 20.43 -18.94 -12.54
N ILE A 26 21.61 -18.61 -12.01
CA ILE A 26 21.96 -18.74 -10.60
C ILE A 26 21.49 -17.50 -9.87
N VAL A 27 20.67 -17.69 -8.84
CA VAL A 27 20.27 -16.62 -7.89
C VAL A 27 21.02 -16.84 -6.58
N THR A 28 21.76 -15.82 -6.16
CA THR A 28 22.43 -15.79 -4.86
C THR A 28 21.85 -14.65 -4.04
N THR A 29 21.37 -14.96 -2.83
CA THR A 29 20.95 -13.96 -1.85
C THR A 29 21.97 -13.90 -0.72
N THR A 30 22.50 -12.72 -0.44
CA THR A 30 23.43 -12.50 0.68
C THR A 30 22.68 -12.46 2.00
N ALA A 31 23.41 -12.53 3.13
CA ALA A 31 22.81 -12.39 4.46
C ALA A 31 22.19 -11.00 4.70
N THR A 32 22.62 -9.98 3.96
CA THR A 32 22.06 -8.62 3.99
C THR A 32 20.83 -8.47 3.10
N GLY A 33 20.43 -9.51 2.37
CA GLY A 33 19.28 -9.51 1.46
C GLY A 33 19.60 -9.04 0.05
N ASP A 34 20.87 -8.78 -0.28
CA ASP A 34 21.27 -8.42 -1.64
C ASP A 34 21.13 -9.64 -2.55
N VAL A 35 20.53 -9.45 -3.72
CA VAL A 35 20.29 -10.51 -4.69
C VAL A 35 21.20 -10.30 -5.89
N SER A 36 21.96 -11.33 -6.27
CA SER A 36 22.67 -11.37 -7.55
C SER A 36 22.10 -12.46 -8.43
N ILE A 37 21.80 -12.12 -9.68
CA ILE A 37 21.31 -13.07 -10.70
C ILE A 37 22.34 -13.14 -11.82
N LYS A 38 22.85 -14.33 -12.09
CA LYS A 38 23.85 -14.58 -13.13
C LYS A 38 23.40 -15.70 -14.05
N GLY A 39 23.68 -15.57 -15.34
CA GLY A 39 23.34 -16.62 -16.30
C GLY A 39 23.87 -16.32 -17.68
N LYS A 40 23.43 -17.13 -18.64
CA LYS A 40 23.77 -16.96 -20.06
C LYS A 40 22.55 -17.22 -20.94
N VAL A 41 22.14 -16.24 -21.72
CA VAL A 41 21.04 -16.35 -22.69
C VAL A 41 21.52 -17.11 -23.93
N LYS A 42 20.71 -18.04 -24.43
CA LYS A 42 20.96 -18.82 -25.65
C LYS A 42 20.68 -17.95 -26.89
N PRO A 43 21.51 -18.02 -27.95
CA PRO A 43 21.21 -17.36 -29.21
C PRO A 43 19.85 -17.72 -29.79
N GLY A 44 19.08 -16.71 -30.19
CA GLY A 44 17.78 -16.88 -30.86
C GLY A 44 16.61 -17.23 -29.93
N SER A 45 16.77 -17.10 -28.61
CA SER A 45 15.74 -17.49 -27.64
C SER A 45 15.38 -16.36 -26.69
N PHE A 46 14.17 -16.40 -26.13
CA PHE A 46 13.75 -15.48 -25.08
C PHE A 46 14.10 -16.05 -23.71
N GLY A 47 14.74 -15.24 -22.86
CA GLY A 47 15.01 -15.60 -21.47
C GLY A 47 14.03 -14.88 -20.55
N LYS A 48 13.33 -15.62 -19.70
CA LYS A 48 12.42 -15.06 -18.69
C LYS A 48 12.74 -15.65 -17.34
N ILE A 49 12.81 -14.82 -16.31
CA ILE A 49 12.93 -15.28 -14.93
C ILE A 49 12.13 -14.38 -14.01
N VAL A 50 11.39 -14.97 -13.06
CA VAL A 50 10.88 -14.28 -11.87
C VAL A 50 11.54 -14.89 -10.64
N VAL A 51 12.23 -14.07 -9.86
CA VAL A 51 12.76 -14.43 -8.54
C VAL A 51 11.73 -14.01 -7.50
N PRO A 52 11.03 -14.97 -6.85
CA PRO A 52 10.07 -14.62 -5.81
C PRO A 52 10.79 -13.97 -4.64
N ILE A 53 10.29 -12.81 -4.20
CA ILE A 53 10.87 -12.10 -3.04
C ILE A 53 9.83 -11.65 -2.01
N ALA A 54 8.54 -11.64 -2.38
CA ALA A 54 7.45 -11.29 -1.49
C ALA A 54 6.11 -11.81 -2.05
N SER A 55 5.08 -11.80 -1.20
CA SER A 55 3.69 -11.81 -1.67
C SER A 55 3.27 -10.38 -1.98
N VAL A 56 2.68 -10.16 -3.15
CA VAL A 56 2.10 -8.84 -3.49
C VAL A 56 0.87 -8.57 -2.61
N GLN A 57 0.78 -7.38 -2.04
CA GLN A 57 -0.27 -6.97 -1.11
C GLN A 57 -0.81 -5.59 -1.49
N ALA A 58 -2.09 -5.35 -1.19
CA ALA A 58 -2.71 -4.04 -1.37
C ALA A 58 -2.06 -2.99 -0.45
N GLY A 59 -2.02 -1.73 -0.89
CA GLY A 59 -1.43 -0.60 -0.16
C GLY A 59 0.10 -0.59 -0.09
N ARG A 60 0.78 -1.58 -0.69
CA ARG A 60 2.24 -1.75 -0.56
C ARG A 60 3.04 -1.12 -1.68
N GLN A 61 4.26 -0.72 -1.34
CA GLN A 61 5.28 -0.23 -2.24
C GLN A 61 6.48 -1.16 -2.20
N TYR A 62 6.85 -1.68 -3.36
CA TYR A 62 8.04 -2.51 -3.53
C TYR A 62 9.07 -1.67 -4.28
N THR A 63 10.24 -1.46 -3.68
CA THR A 63 11.33 -0.67 -4.26
C THR A 63 12.54 -1.54 -4.49
N PHE A 64 13.09 -1.47 -5.70
CA PHE A 64 14.38 -2.08 -6.04
C PHE A 64 15.39 -1.00 -6.39
N ARG A 65 16.60 -1.14 -5.84
CA ARG A 65 17.80 -0.56 -6.43
C ARG A 65 18.57 -1.68 -7.10
N TYR A 66 18.88 -1.49 -8.38
CA TYR A 66 19.63 -2.49 -9.13
C TYR A 66 20.72 -1.85 -9.97
N THR A 67 21.86 -2.52 -10.01
CA THR A 67 22.95 -2.25 -10.95
C THR A 67 22.96 -3.38 -11.96
N PRO A 68 22.50 -3.13 -13.18
CA PRO A 68 22.30 -4.19 -14.13
C PRO A 68 23.60 -4.68 -14.79
N GLN A 69 24.72 -4.01 -14.52
CA GLN A 69 26.03 -4.22 -15.17
C GLN A 69 25.90 -4.41 -16.69
N PHE A 70 24.97 -3.66 -17.31
CA PHE A 70 24.68 -3.78 -18.73
C PHE A 70 25.84 -3.36 -19.61
N SER A 71 26.90 -2.73 -19.11
CA SER A 71 28.08 -2.39 -19.93
C SER A 71 28.69 -3.60 -20.66
N GLN A 72 28.52 -4.83 -20.15
CA GLN A 72 28.91 -6.07 -20.85
C GLN A 72 27.87 -6.55 -21.89
N LEU A 73 26.61 -6.17 -21.74
CA LEU A 73 25.50 -6.47 -22.66
C LEU A 73 25.36 -5.39 -23.76
N ALA A 74 25.54 -4.12 -23.41
CA ALA A 74 25.50 -2.94 -24.27
C ALA A 74 26.65 -2.89 -25.28
N GLN A 75 27.85 -3.39 -24.92
CA GLN A 75 28.95 -3.59 -25.87
C GLN A 75 28.60 -4.54 -27.03
N GLN A 76 27.47 -5.25 -26.95
CA GLN A 76 27.01 -6.22 -27.93
C GLN A 76 25.62 -5.86 -28.50
N GLY A 77 25.12 -4.64 -28.29
CA GLY A 77 23.83 -4.18 -28.83
C GLY A 77 22.59 -4.86 -28.24
N LYS A 78 22.68 -5.32 -26.98
CA LYS A 78 21.65 -6.13 -26.33
C LYS A 78 20.73 -5.31 -25.41
N LEU A 79 19.53 -5.83 -25.19
CA LEU A 79 18.36 -5.13 -24.66
C LEU A 79 17.68 -5.92 -23.52
N ALA A 80 18.29 -5.97 -22.35
CA ALA A 80 17.68 -6.61 -21.18
C ALA A 80 16.71 -5.68 -20.45
N MET A 81 15.62 -6.24 -19.95
CA MET A 81 14.65 -5.58 -19.09
C MET A 81 14.79 -6.07 -17.65
N VAL A 82 14.77 -5.15 -16.69
CA VAL A 82 14.70 -5.43 -15.25
C VAL A 82 13.48 -4.74 -14.67
N GLY A 83 12.69 -5.47 -13.89
CA GLY A 83 11.45 -4.95 -13.37
C GLY A 83 10.81 -5.80 -12.29
N PHE A 84 9.52 -5.55 -12.10
CA PHE A 84 8.64 -6.36 -11.27
C PHE A 84 7.94 -7.37 -12.16
N GLY A 85 7.97 -8.64 -11.75
CA GLY A 85 7.26 -9.72 -12.41
C GLY A 85 6.16 -10.27 -11.55
N PHE A 86 5.07 -10.63 -12.22
CA PHE A 86 3.92 -11.27 -11.62
C PHE A 86 3.55 -12.48 -12.47
N LYS A 87 3.21 -13.60 -11.81
CA LYS A 87 2.88 -14.85 -12.48
C LYS A 87 1.81 -15.64 -11.74
N THR A 88 0.86 -16.17 -12.51
CA THR A 88 -0.08 -17.21 -12.08
C THR A 88 -0.21 -18.22 -13.20
N ASN A 89 0.15 -19.48 -12.94
CA ASN A 89 0.19 -20.53 -13.96
C ASN A 89 1.03 -20.07 -15.18
N ASN A 90 0.46 -20.10 -16.38
CA ASN A 90 1.13 -19.65 -17.61
C ASN A 90 0.90 -18.14 -17.89
N ASP A 91 0.12 -17.44 -17.09
CA ASP A 91 -0.10 -16.01 -17.27
C ASP A 91 1.01 -15.21 -16.58
N PHE A 92 1.57 -14.22 -17.28
CA PHE A 92 2.63 -13.38 -16.75
C PHE A 92 2.56 -11.94 -17.23
N HIS A 93 3.03 -11.06 -16.36
CA HIS A 93 3.25 -9.66 -16.66
C HIS A 93 4.55 -9.17 -16.03
N ILE A 94 5.29 -8.38 -16.79
CA ILE A 94 6.50 -7.71 -16.33
C ILE A 94 6.36 -6.23 -16.64
N VAL A 95 6.66 -5.37 -15.66
CA VAL A 95 6.79 -3.92 -15.85
C VAL A 95 8.13 -3.47 -15.29
N GLY A 96 8.85 -2.63 -16.04
CA GLY A 96 10.25 -2.37 -15.74
C GLY A 96 10.91 -1.39 -16.69
N LEU A 97 12.24 -1.30 -16.58
CA LEU A 97 13.08 -0.53 -17.48
C LEU A 97 13.91 -1.46 -18.34
N ARG A 98 14.10 -1.07 -19.60
CA ARG A 98 14.84 -1.82 -20.60
C ARG A 98 15.96 -0.97 -21.18
N GLY A 99 17.18 -1.49 -21.24
CA GLY A 99 18.27 -0.85 -21.98
C GLY A 99 18.01 -0.88 -23.48
N ASP A 100 18.33 0.22 -24.18
CA ASP A 100 18.17 0.37 -25.63
C ASP A 100 19.45 0.04 -26.44
N GLY A 101 20.48 -0.51 -25.76
CA GLY A 101 21.82 -0.72 -26.32
C GLY A 101 22.64 0.55 -26.64
N SER A 102 22.09 1.75 -26.39
CA SER A 102 22.71 3.06 -26.60
C SER A 102 22.96 3.77 -25.25
N THR A 103 22.70 5.08 -25.14
CA THR A 103 22.76 5.84 -23.87
C THR A 103 21.43 5.80 -23.09
N GLY A 104 20.35 5.36 -23.72
CA GLY A 104 18.99 5.44 -23.18
C GLY A 104 18.54 4.21 -22.42
N ILE A 105 17.48 4.39 -21.65
CA ILE A 105 16.67 3.29 -21.13
C ILE A 105 15.19 3.64 -21.32
N HIS A 106 14.37 2.64 -21.59
CA HIS A 106 12.96 2.78 -21.92
C HIS A 106 12.09 2.14 -20.84
N LYS A 107 10.92 2.70 -20.58
CA LYS A 107 9.90 2.02 -19.78
C LYS A 107 9.20 0.97 -20.63
N TYR A 108 9.06 -0.24 -20.11
CA TYR A 108 8.53 -1.38 -20.84
C TYR A 108 7.48 -2.14 -20.05
N GLN A 109 6.54 -2.73 -20.77
CA GLN A 109 5.65 -3.79 -20.26
C GLN A 109 5.73 -5.00 -21.18
N VAL A 110 5.71 -6.21 -20.60
CA VAL A 110 5.66 -7.48 -21.32
C VAL A 110 4.53 -8.33 -20.75
N TYR A 111 3.60 -8.75 -21.59
CA TYR A 111 2.43 -9.55 -21.24
C TYR A 111 2.47 -10.89 -21.96
N GLY A 112 2.10 -11.98 -21.30
CA GLY A 112 1.81 -13.22 -22.02
C GLY A 112 0.73 -14.04 -21.32
N THR A 113 -0.38 -14.22 -22.01
CA THR A 113 -1.59 -14.88 -21.50
C THR A 113 -1.76 -16.30 -22.06
N PRO A 114 -2.41 -17.23 -21.33
CA PRO A 114 -2.74 -18.56 -21.82
C PRO A 114 -3.54 -18.54 -23.16
N PRO A 115 -3.44 -19.59 -24.00
CA PRO A 115 -2.72 -20.87 -23.80
C PRO A 115 -1.21 -20.77 -24.05
N ASN A 116 -0.75 -19.60 -24.48
CA ASN A 116 0.55 -19.35 -25.05
C ASN A 116 1.48 -18.54 -24.13
N GLY A 117 1.00 -18.18 -22.94
CA GLY A 117 1.74 -17.43 -21.95
C GLY A 117 2.89 -18.24 -21.35
N TRP A 118 3.80 -17.54 -20.65
CA TRP A 118 5.12 -17.92 -20.11
C TRP A 118 5.96 -18.81 -21.05
N ASN A 119 5.48 -20.01 -21.38
CA ASN A 119 6.09 -21.20 -22.00
C ASN A 119 6.39 -21.18 -23.52
N LYS A 120 6.43 -20.03 -24.22
CA LYS A 120 6.76 -20.06 -25.67
C LYS A 120 7.61 -18.88 -26.14
N ASP A 121 8.44 -19.13 -27.14
CA ASP A 121 9.30 -18.16 -27.85
C ASP A 121 8.51 -17.12 -28.70
N ALA A 122 7.19 -17.04 -28.56
CA ALA A 122 6.30 -16.19 -29.34
C ALA A 122 5.06 -15.77 -28.51
N GLY A 123 4.19 -14.90 -29.01
CA GLY A 123 2.87 -14.64 -28.41
C GLY A 123 2.84 -13.92 -27.07
N GLN A 124 3.96 -13.29 -26.68
CA GLN A 124 3.96 -12.21 -25.71
C GLN A 124 3.75 -10.87 -26.42
N THR A 125 3.02 -9.97 -25.77
CA THR A 125 2.84 -8.60 -26.22
C THR A 125 3.80 -7.70 -25.47
N THR A 126 4.53 -6.86 -26.18
CA THR A 126 5.41 -5.85 -25.60
C THR A 126 4.84 -4.46 -25.83
N ASN A 127 4.85 -3.62 -24.81
CA ASN A 127 4.56 -2.20 -24.92
C ASN A 127 5.82 -1.39 -24.58
N ASP A 128 6.36 -0.70 -25.58
CA ASP A 128 7.45 0.26 -25.42
C ASP A 128 6.84 1.63 -25.09
N GLY A 129 6.91 2.03 -23.82
CA GLY A 129 6.42 3.33 -23.39
C GLY A 129 7.38 4.49 -23.73
N GLY A 130 8.43 4.23 -24.51
CA GLY A 130 9.48 5.19 -24.84
C GLY A 130 10.46 5.42 -23.69
N ALA A 131 11.25 6.49 -23.80
CA ALA A 131 12.25 6.85 -22.81
C ALA A 131 11.65 6.91 -21.40
N SER A 132 12.38 6.37 -20.42
CA SER A 132 12.03 6.54 -19.01
C SER A 132 12.44 7.94 -18.54
N ALA A 133 11.78 8.43 -17.51
CA ALA A 133 12.10 9.71 -16.88
C ALA A 133 13.42 9.63 -16.09
N ASN A 134 13.74 8.49 -15.50
CA ASN A 134 14.97 8.28 -14.74
C ASN A 134 15.63 6.95 -15.07
N GLY A 135 16.93 6.89 -14.76
CA GLY A 135 17.81 5.73 -14.82
C GLY A 135 18.80 5.80 -15.99
N THR A 136 19.75 4.87 -16.01
CA THR A 136 20.80 4.77 -17.04
C THR A 136 21.12 3.31 -17.34
N GLN A 137 21.80 3.09 -18.47
CA GLN A 137 22.35 1.77 -18.84
C GLN A 137 23.32 1.22 -17.78
N ALA A 138 24.08 2.10 -17.10
CA ALA A 138 25.05 1.67 -16.10
C ALA A 138 24.41 1.39 -14.72
N GLY A 139 23.28 2.05 -14.42
CA GLY A 139 22.73 2.10 -13.07
C GLY A 139 23.63 2.90 -12.10
N PRO A 140 23.35 2.85 -10.78
CA PRO A 140 22.21 2.16 -10.18
C PRO A 140 20.88 2.78 -10.63
N ASN A 141 19.89 1.93 -10.86
CA ASN A 141 18.53 2.31 -11.24
C ASN A 141 17.59 2.06 -10.06
N TYR A 142 16.73 3.03 -9.77
CA TYR A 142 15.70 2.92 -8.74
C TYR A 142 14.34 2.76 -9.41
N ILE A 143 13.65 1.68 -9.09
CA ILE A 143 12.29 1.42 -9.54
C ILE A 143 11.39 1.10 -8.37
N ARG A 144 10.13 1.51 -8.45
CA ARG A 144 9.13 1.26 -7.43
C ARG A 144 7.83 0.82 -8.07
N LEU A 145 7.19 -0.15 -7.45
CA LEU A 145 5.85 -0.58 -7.74
C LEU A 145 4.97 -0.21 -6.55
N VAL A 146 3.97 0.65 -6.76
CA VAL A 146 2.97 1.01 -5.76
C VAL A 146 1.67 0.32 -6.10
N ILE A 147 1.14 -0.49 -5.19
CA ILE A 147 -0.17 -1.11 -5.30
C ILE A 147 -1.18 -0.24 -4.55
N SER A 148 -2.34 0.05 -5.15
CA SER A 148 -3.39 0.82 -4.49
C SER A 148 -3.92 0.10 -3.23
N ALA A 149 -4.51 0.87 -2.31
CA ALA A 149 -5.05 0.35 -1.06
C ALA A 149 -6.12 -0.74 -1.24
N ASP A 150 -6.86 -0.70 -2.35
CA ASP A 150 -7.85 -1.72 -2.75
C ASP A 150 -7.25 -2.87 -3.57
N GLY A 151 -5.96 -2.79 -3.94
CA GLY A 151 -5.28 -3.78 -4.77
C GLY A 151 -5.66 -3.78 -6.26
N ALA A 152 -6.50 -2.86 -6.72
CA ALA A 152 -7.08 -2.85 -8.07
C ALA A 152 -6.20 -2.15 -9.13
N THR A 153 -5.26 -1.30 -8.71
CA THR A 153 -4.41 -0.53 -9.61
C THR A 153 -2.96 -0.55 -9.15
N TYR A 154 -2.05 -0.25 -10.06
CA TYR A 154 -0.66 -0.06 -9.73
C TYR A 154 -0.08 1.19 -10.40
N LYS A 155 1.01 1.69 -9.80
CA LYS A 155 1.93 2.64 -10.40
C LYS A 155 3.31 2.02 -10.48
N PHE A 156 3.89 2.05 -11.67
CA PHE A 156 5.31 1.79 -11.85
C PHE A 156 6.03 3.14 -11.91
N GLN A 157 7.02 3.32 -11.05
CA GLN A 157 7.74 4.57 -10.87
C GLN A 157 9.24 4.35 -11.03
N SER A 158 9.93 5.39 -11.50
CA SER A 158 11.39 5.48 -11.52
C SER A 158 11.88 6.61 -10.63
N SER A 159 13.15 6.54 -10.22
CA SER A 159 13.82 7.60 -9.46
C SER A 159 15.29 7.72 -9.83
N ALA A 160 15.82 8.94 -9.78
CA ALA A 160 17.26 9.18 -9.91
C ALA A 160 18.04 8.85 -8.62
N ASN A 161 17.38 8.86 -7.46
CA ASN A 161 18.05 8.83 -6.15
C ASN A 161 17.33 8.01 -5.06
N GLY A 162 16.21 7.36 -5.40
CA GLY A 162 15.38 6.60 -4.47
C GLY A 162 14.52 7.46 -3.52
N SER A 163 14.57 8.79 -3.61
CA SER A 163 13.82 9.71 -2.75
C SER A 163 12.64 10.36 -3.47
N THR A 164 12.86 10.87 -4.70
CA THR A 164 11.80 11.50 -5.51
C THR A 164 11.39 10.56 -6.64
N TRP A 165 10.09 10.32 -6.80
CA TRP A 165 9.55 9.30 -7.70
C TRP A 165 8.71 9.92 -8.81
N ILE A 166 8.86 9.42 -10.02
CA ILE A 166 8.08 9.83 -11.20
C ILE A 166 7.28 8.62 -11.70
N ASP A 167 5.99 8.83 -11.94
CA ASP A 167 5.09 7.83 -12.53
C ASP A 167 5.52 7.56 -13.99
N GLU A 168 5.93 6.33 -14.29
CA GLU A 168 6.29 5.86 -15.64
C GLU A 168 5.09 5.20 -16.31
N PHE A 169 4.36 4.37 -15.56
CA PHE A 169 3.09 3.77 -15.96
C PHE A 169 2.09 3.81 -14.80
N THR A 170 0.83 4.02 -15.16
CA THR A 170 -0.32 3.85 -14.28
C THR A 170 -1.34 2.96 -14.98
N GLY A 171 -1.92 1.98 -14.29
CA GLY A 171 -2.91 1.12 -14.91
C GLY A 171 -3.67 0.24 -13.94
N GLN A 172 -4.70 -0.42 -14.46
CA GLN A 172 -5.34 -1.55 -13.79
C GLN A 172 -4.28 -2.63 -13.57
N THR A 173 -4.36 -3.35 -12.44
CA THR A 173 -3.58 -4.57 -12.26
C THR A 173 -4.05 -5.61 -13.30
N PRO A 174 -3.22 -6.00 -14.28
CA PRO A 174 -3.72 -6.69 -15.49
C PRO A 174 -3.88 -8.22 -15.36
N SER A 175 -5.04 -8.84 -15.06
CA SER A 175 -5.31 -10.33 -15.09
C SER A 175 -4.08 -11.28 -15.20
N PRO A 176 -3.79 -12.12 -14.20
CA PRO A 176 -4.65 -12.62 -13.11
C PRO A 176 -4.88 -11.59 -11.99
N PHE A 177 -4.37 -10.38 -12.16
CA PHE A 177 -4.19 -9.37 -11.13
C PHE A 177 -5.44 -8.56 -10.75
N SER A 178 -6.67 -8.92 -11.13
CA SER A 178 -7.87 -8.25 -10.59
C SER A 178 -8.09 -8.50 -9.09
N ASN A 179 -7.29 -9.39 -8.49
CA ASN A 179 -7.19 -9.58 -7.05
C ASN A 179 -5.76 -10.03 -6.71
N VAL A 180 -5.01 -9.25 -5.93
CA VAL A 180 -3.62 -9.56 -5.50
C VAL A 180 -3.48 -10.97 -4.89
N SER A 181 -4.56 -11.51 -4.31
CA SER A 181 -4.60 -12.89 -3.77
C SER A 181 -4.43 -13.99 -4.82
N GLY A 182 -4.64 -13.70 -6.11
CA GLY A 182 -4.50 -14.66 -7.22
C GLY A 182 -3.06 -14.85 -7.71
N VAL A 183 -2.10 -14.06 -7.22
CA VAL A 183 -0.70 -14.10 -7.66
C VAL A 183 0.06 -15.21 -6.94
N GLN A 184 0.49 -16.23 -7.68
CA GLN A 184 1.30 -17.31 -7.11
C GLN A 184 2.78 -16.94 -6.98
N THR A 185 3.27 -16.02 -7.81
CA THR A 185 4.67 -15.60 -7.77
C THR A 185 4.80 -14.12 -8.08
N PHE A 186 5.46 -13.39 -7.19
CA PHE A 186 5.79 -11.97 -7.32
C PHE A 186 7.25 -11.72 -6.95
N GLY A 187 7.92 -10.90 -7.75
CA GLY A 187 9.23 -10.40 -7.37
C GLY A 187 10.00 -9.77 -8.51
N ILE A 188 11.32 -9.98 -8.50
CA ILE A 188 12.22 -9.43 -9.50
C ILE A 188 12.02 -10.21 -10.79
N ALA A 189 11.83 -9.50 -11.91
CA ALA A 189 11.76 -10.14 -13.20
C ALA A 189 12.78 -9.60 -14.20
N LEU A 190 13.31 -10.54 -14.98
CA LEU A 190 14.18 -10.26 -16.11
C LEU A 190 13.52 -10.77 -17.38
N TRP A 191 13.62 -9.98 -18.45
CA TRP A 191 13.24 -10.37 -19.79
C TRP A 191 14.33 -10.02 -20.79
N PHE A 192 14.65 -10.99 -21.64
CA PHE A 192 15.63 -10.91 -22.72
C PHE A 192 14.94 -11.26 -24.04
N ASN A 193 15.24 -10.52 -25.11
CA ASN A 193 14.78 -10.85 -26.44
C ASN A 193 15.71 -11.86 -27.14
N ASN A 194 15.28 -12.34 -28.31
CA ASN A 194 16.02 -13.32 -29.12
C ASN A 194 17.41 -12.86 -29.63
N ALA A 195 17.71 -11.56 -29.60
CA ALA A 195 18.99 -10.99 -29.98
C ALA A 195 19.99 -10.91 -28.80
N ASP A 196 19.53 -11.15 -27.56
CA ASP A 196 20.27 -10.84 -26.34
C ASP A 196 21.19 -11.97 -25.83
N ALA A 197 21.78 -12.75 -26.74
CA ALA A 197 22.53 -13.95 -26.41
C ALA A 197 23.84 -13.67 -25.67
N GLY A 198 24.09 -14.27 -24.51
CA GLY A 198 25.38 -14.16 -23.80
C GLY A 198 25.28 -14.03 -22.29
N PRO A 199 26.42 -13.86 -21.60
CA PRO A 199 26.46 -13.78 -20.15
C PRO A 199 25.80 -12.50 -19.64
N PHE A 200 25.16 -12.58 -18.48
CA PHE A 200 24.60 -11.43 -17.77
C PHE A 200 24.85 -11.56 -16.26
N SER A 201 24.86 -10.41 -15.59
CA SER A 201 24.98 -10.30 -14.13
C SER A 201 24.19 -9.09 -13.67
N ILE A 202 23.20 -9.28 -12.82
CA ILE A 202 22.39 -8.19 -12.27
C ILE A 202 22.53 -8.24 -10.76
N ALA A 203 22.91 -7.12 -10.17
CA ALA A 203 23.01 -6.95 -8.73
C ALA A 203 21.86 -6.09 -8.23
N ILE A 204 21.17 -6.56 -7.20
CA ILE A 204 20.07 -5.86 -6.52
C ILE A 204 20.50 -5.74 -5.08
N ASP A 205 20.82 -4.53 -4.68
CA ASP A 205 21.45 -4.21 -3.40
C ASP A 205 20.52 -3.40 -2.49
N GLN A 206 19.27 -3.25 -2.90
CA GLN A 206 18.21 -2.76 -2.06
C GLN A 206 16.88 -3.37 -2.50
N ILE A 207 16.24 -4.07 -1.58
CA ILE A 207 14.84 -4.48 -1.67
C ILE A 207 14.14 -3.86 -0.47
N ALA A 208 13.16 -3.00 -0.72
CA ALA A 208 12.31 -2.46 0.33
C ALA A 208 10.85 -2.77 0.02
N ASP A 209 10.17 -3.39 0.99
CA ASP A 209 8.72 -3.54 1.04
C ASP A 209 8.22 -2.56 2.10
N LEU A 210 7.61 -1.47 1.65
CA LEU A 210 7.04 -0.45 2.51
C LEU A 210 5.52 -0.48 2.35
N PHE A 211 4.80 -0.55 3.47
CA PHE A 211 3.38 -0.22 3.46
C PHE A 211 3.25 1.29 3.20
N THR A 212 2.40 1.70 2.26
CA THR A 212 2.01 3.12 2.17
C THR A 212 1.02 3.37 3.29
N PRO A 213 1.35 4.16 4.32
CA PRO A 213 0.37 4.49 5.32
C PRO A 213 -0.81 5.21 4.68
N GLY A 214 -2.02 4.88 5.08
CA GLY A 214 -3.12 5.83 4.96
C GLY A 214 -2.72 7.16 5.58
N THR A 215 -3.25 8.26 5.06
CA THR A 215 -3.08 9.61 5.62
C THR A 215 -4.43 10.32 5.67
N LEU A 216 -4.49 11.42 6.41
CA LEU A 216 -5.61 12.36 6.33
C LEU A 216 -5.51 13.16 5.03
N ASN A 217 -6.64 13.48 4.44
CA ASN A 217 -6.70 14.10 3.12
C ASN A 217 -6.49 15.62 3.23
N PRO A 218 -5.39 16.19 2.70
CA PRO A 218 -5.15 17.63 2.75
C PRO A 218 -6.14 18.44 1.89
N SER A 219 -6.84 17.80 0.96
CA SER A 219 -7.85 18.41 0.09
C SER A 219 -9.29 18.23 0.58
N ASP A 220 -9.52 17.39 1.60
CA ASP A 220 -10.86 17.06 2.10
C ASP A 220 -10.93 17.17 3.63
N LYS A 221 -10.88 18.43 4.08
CA LYS A 221 -10.82 18.86 5.47
C LYS A 221 -11.49 20.22 5.64
N ALA A 222 -11.89 20.54 6.86
CA ALA A 222 -12.23 21.90 7.24
C ALA A 222 -11.11 22.88 6.89
N SER A 223 -11.48 24.11 6.53
CA SER A 223 -10.53 25.19 6.24
C SER A 223 -9.61 25.52 7.42
N THR A 224 -10.09 25.32 8.66
CA THR A 224 -9.37 25.64 9.90
C THR A 224 -8.47 24.52 10.42
N ILE A 225 -8.47 23.34 9.79
CA ILE A 225 -7.55 22.24 10.18
C ILE A 225 -6.20 22.41 9.48
N SER A 226 -5.12 22.38 10.26
CA SER A 226 -3.78 22.06 9.73
C SER A 226 -3.52 20.56 9.85
N LEU A 227 -2.85 20.00 8.85
CA LEU A 227 -2.36 18.63 8.88
C LEU A 227 -0.85 18.65 9.10
N ILE A 228 -0.39 17.95 10.14
CA ILE A 228 1.02 17.84 10.51
C ILE A 228 1.42 16.37 10.65
N ASN A 229 2.71 16.10 10.88
CA ASN A 229 3.26 14.76 11.05
C ASN A 229 2.94 13.84 9.84
N ALA A 230 3.36 14.28 8.64
CA ALA A 230 3.07 13.59 7.38
C ALA A 230 1.55 13.36 7.13
N ASN A 231 0.73 14.36 7.48
CA ASN A 231 -0.73 14.32 7.37
C ASN A 231 -1.39 13.23 8.23
N LEU A 232 -0.82 12.87 9.38
CA LEU A 232 -1.44 11.94 10.32
C LEU A 232 -2.09 12.65 11.50
N THR A 233 -1.73 13.90 11.77
CA THR A 233 -2.29 14.68 12.88
C THR A 233 -3.14 15.82 12.35
N ALA A 234 -4.42 15.85 12.73
CA ALA A 234 -5.30 16.99 12.53
C ALA A 234 -5.17 17.93 13.72
N ARG A 235 -4.95 19.23 13.48
CA ARG A 235 -4.93 20.27 14.51
C ARG A 235 -5.87 21.41 14.14
N GLN A 236 -6.67 21.85 15.11
CA GLN A 236 -7.52 23.03 14.96
C GLN A 236 -6.69 24.30 15.09
N GLU A 237 -6.66 25.12 14.03
CA GLU A 237 -5.95 26.40 13.97
C GLU A 237 -6.90 27.60 13.83
N GLY A 238 -8.22 27.37 13.90
CA GLY A 238 -9.22 28.44 13.82
C GLY A 238 -9.07 29.51 14.91
N GLY A 239 -9.54 30.73 14.64
CA GLY A 239 -9.54 31.84 15.62
C GLY A 239 -10.62 31.74 16.70
N SER A 240 -11.53 30.76 16.61
CA SER A 240 -12.61 30.51 17.56
C SER A 240 -12.91 29.00 17.66
N ASN A 241 -13.54 28.59 18.76
CA ASN A 241 -13.90 27.19 18.98
C ASN A 241 -15.11 26.80 18.12
N ALA A 242 -14.92 25.82 17.23
CA ALA A 242 -15.95 25.25 16.38
C ALA A 242 -15.52 23.85 15.95
N TRP A 243 -16.49 22.96 15.70
CA TRP A 243 -16.15 21.64 15.18
C TRP A 243 -15.60 21.77 13.77
N ALA A 244 -14.49 21.08 13.56
CA ALA A 244 -13.82 20.96 12.29
C ALA A 244 -13.40 19.50 12.12
N SER A 245 -13.61 18.95 10.94
CA SER A 245 -13.32 17.55 10.64
C SER A 245 -12.47 17.38 9.38
N VAL A 246 -11.81 16.23 9.30
CA VAL A 246 -11.05 15.79 8.13
C VAL A 246 -11.30 14.32 7.87
N ARG A 247 -11.39 13.95 6.58
CA ARG A 247 -11.47 12.56 6.13
C ARG A 247 -10.10 11.98 5.79
N SER A 248 -9.97 10.66 5.87
CA SER A 248 -8.82 9.94 5.33
C SER A 248 -8.72 10.11 3.80
N GLN A 249 -7.52 9.98 3.26
CA GLN A 249 -7.29 9.98 1.81
C GLN A 249 -7.87 8.72 1.15
N THR A 250 -7.72 7.58 1.82
CA THR A 250 -8.27 6.29 1.40
C THR A 250 -9.72 6.17 1.88
N SER A 251 -10.58 5.59 1.05
CA SER A 251 -11.93 5.15 1.43
C SER A 251 -12.13 3.70 1.05
N HIS A 252 -13.08 3.07 1.73
CA HIS A 252 -13.44 1.67 1.55
C HIS A 252 -14.96 1.52 1.43
N ASN A 253 -15.43 0.45 0.82
CA ASN A 253 -16.87 0.22 0.59
C ASN A 253 -17.33 -1.22 0.89
N SER A 254 -16.44 -2.05 1.43
CA SER A 254 -16.67 -3.46 1.73
C SER A 254 -15.64 -3.93 2.75
N VAL A 255 -15.77 -5.15 3.26
CA VAL A 255 -14.84 -5.83 4.18
C VAL A 255 -14.61 -5.12 5.53
N LYS A 256 -13.64 -5.63 6.29
CA LYS A 256 -13.34 -5.29 7.67
C LYS A 256 -12.06 -4.46 7.78
N TYR A 257 -12.11 -3.34 8.50
CA TYR A 257 -10.97 -2.44 8.69
C TYR A 257 -10.78 -1.96 10.13
N TYR A 258 -9.52 -1.71 10.49
CA TYR A 258 -9.10 -1.21 11.79
C TYR A 258 -8.16 -0.02 11.66
N TRP A 259 -8.32 0.96 12.54
CA TRP A 259 -7.35 2.03 12.74
C TRP A 259 -7.33 2.48 14.21
N GLU A 260 -6.28 3.21 14.58
CA GLU A 260 -6.15 3.78 15.91
C GLU A 260 -6.19 5.30 15.87
N TRP A 261 -6.87 5.86 16.86
CA TRP A 261 -6.94 7.29 17.11
C TRP A 261 -6.25 7.60 18.44
N THR A 262 -5.23 8.45 18.39
CA THR A 262 -4.56 8.99 19.58
C THR A 262 -5.05 10.40 19.85
N ILE A 263 -5.56 10.64 21.05
CA ILE A 263 -5.85 12.01 21.48
C ILE A 263 -4.53 12.68 21.83
N GLY A 264 -4.20 13.78 21.15
CA GLY A 264 -3.04 14.59 21.51
C GLY A 264 -3.40 15.55 22.62
N GLN A 265 -3.70 16.80 22.26
CA GLN A 265 -4.20 17.81 23.18
C GLN A 265 -5.70 18.00 22.96
N LYS A 266 -6.47 18.03 24.06
CA LYS A 266 -7.87 18.47 24.06
C LYS A 266 -8.16 19.58 25.08
N GLY A 267 -9.01 20.52 24.69
CA GLY A 267 -9.75 21.41 25.57
C GLY A 267 -10.96 20.73 26.21
N ALA A 268 -11.82 21.51 26.87
CA ALA A 268 -13.06 20.98 27.41
C ALA A 268 -14.00 20.55 26.28
N ASN A 269 -14.34 19.24 26.23
CA ASN A 269 -15.31 18.61 25.30
C ASN A 269 -14.85 18.28 23.87
N ALA A 270 -13.55 18.06 23.62
CA ALA A 270 -13.07 18.04 22.24
C ALA A 270 -12.29 16.79 21.82
N GLY A 271 -12.63 16.25 20.65
CA GLY A 271 -11.93 15.18 19.97
C GLY A 271 -12.87 14.02 19.65
N ASP A 272 -13.18 13.85 18.37
CA ASP A 272 -13.98 12.73 17.91
C ASP A 272 -13.24 11.99 16.80
N ALA A 273 -13.41 10.68 16.74
CA ALA A 273 -12.90 9.86 15.66
C ALA A 273 -13.90 8.79 15.29
N GLY A 274 -13.95 8.45 14.01
CA GLY A 274 -14.85 7.41 13.55
C GLY A 274 -14.89 7.30 12.04
N PHE A 275 -16.09 7.04 11.51
CA PHE A 275 -16.31 6.79 10.11
C PHE A 275 -17.41 7.70 9.57
N LEU A 276 -17.22 8.19 8.35
CA LEU A 276 -18.13 9.11 7.67
C LEU A 276 -18.09 8.92 6.15
N ASN A 277 -19.15 9.30 5.46
CA ASN A 277 -19.15 9.34 4.00
C ASN A 277 -18.78 10.76 3.48
N ALA A 278 -18.79 10.93 2.15
CA ALA A 278 -18.46 12.21 1.50
C ALA A 278 -19.49 13.33 1.74
N SER A 279 -20.72 12.98 2.14
CA SER A 279 -21.82 13.94 2.42
C SER A 279 -21.80 14.49 3.84
N ALA A 280 -21.05 13.87 4.77
CA ALA A 280 -20.92 14.39 6.12
C ALA A 280 -20.23 15.78 6.11
N PRO A 281 -20.75 16.76 6.87
CA PRO A 281 -20.19 18.10 6.93
C PRO A 281 -18.84 18.10 7.66
N LEU A 282 -17.86 18.83 7.11
CA LEU A 282 -16.54 18.97 7.72
C LEU A 282 -16.36 20.28 8.49
N GLU A 283 -17.19 21.28 8.24
CA GLU A 283 -17.19 22.58 8.90
C GLU A 283 -18.61 23.16 8.93
N GLY A 284 -18.83 24.27 9.65
CA GLY A 284 -20.14 24.92 9.74
C GLY A 284 -20.76 25.03 11.14
N GLY A 285 -20.04 24.70 12.22
CA GLY A 285 -20.44 25.00 13.60
C GLY A 285 -20.67 23.77 14.47
N PHE A 286 -21.80 23.70 15.18
CA PHE A 286 -22.05 22.64 16.18
C PHE A 286 -22.28 21.25 15.56
N ASN A 287 -22.70 21.18 14.29
CA ASN A 287 -23.05 19.95 13.58
C ASN A 287 -22.01 19.59 12.51
N SER A 288 -20.72 19.63 12.86
CA SER A 288 -19.61 19.42 11.91
C SER A 288 -18.57 18.43 12.43
N PHE A 289 -19.01 17.50 13.29
CA PHE A 289 -18.17 16.45 13.88
C PHE A 289 -18.61 15.06 13.42
N VAL A 290 -17.71 14.07 13.52
CA VAL A 290 -18.02 12.68 13.13
C VAL A 290 -19.12 12.12 14.05
N GLY A 291 -20.26 11.72 13.47
CA GLY A 291 -21.42 11.26 14.24
C GLY A 291 -22.54 12.30 14.41
N CYS A 292 -22.37 13.50 13.84
CA CYS A 292 -23.37 14.57 13.97
C CYS A 292 -24.64 14.38 13.11
N ASP A 293 -24.65 13.47 12.14
CA ASP A 293 -25.80 13.20 11.28
C ASP A 293 -25.85 11.71 10.90
N LEU A 294 -26.71 11.36 9.92
CA LEU A 294 -26.81 9.99 9.41
C LEU A 294 -25.63 9.56 8.52
N ASN A 295 -24.71 10.48 8.21
CA ASN A 295 -23.58 10.27 7.31
C ASN A 295 -22.29 9.92 8.05
N GLY A 296 -22.33 9.77 9.37
CA GLY A 296 -21.17 9.36 10.16
C GLY A 296 -21.53 8.78 11.53
N ILE A 297 -20.55 8.11 12.12
CA ILE A 297 -20.59 7.54 13.47
C ILE A 297 -19.23 7.73 14.13
N GLY A 298 -19.18 8.26 15.34
CA GLY A 298 -17.94 8.69 15.98
C GLY A 298 -17.88 8.41 17.48
N LEU A 299 -16.70 7.98 17.94
CA LEU A 299 -16.34 7.93 19.35
C LEU A 299 -15.87 9.33 19.78
N VAL A 300 -16.50 9.89 20.81
CA VAL A 300 -16.18 11.20 21.36
C VAL A 300 -15.45 11.06 22.70
N THR A 301 -14.69 12.08 23.12
CA THR A 301 -13.84 11.97 24.32
C THR A 301 -14.54 11.70 25.66
N THR A 302 -15.87 11.85 25.73
CA THR A 302 -16.66 11.43 26.91
C THR A 302 -16.75 9.91 27.04
N GLY A 303 -16.30 9.16 26.02
CA GLY A 303 -16.43 7.71 25.91
C GLY A 303 -17.68 7.29 25.14
N GLN A 304 -18.51 8.24 24.69
CA GLN A 304 -19.74 7.92 23.98
C GLN A 304 -19.51 7.66 22.49
N VAL A 305 -20.31 6.78 21.92
CA VAL A 305 -20.44 6.65 20.45
C VAL A 305 -21.67 7.41 19.98
N TYR A 306 -21.45 8.45 19.18
CA TYR A 306 -22.47 9.29 18.58
C TYR A 306 -22.82 8.83 17.17
N GLN A 307 -24.12 8.71 16.91
CA GLN A 307 -24.69 8.65 15.56
C GLN A 307 -25.92 9.57 15.53
N ASN A 308 -26.01 10.43 14.52
CA ASN A 308 -27.09 11.42 14.40
C ASN A 308 -27.37 12.19 15.71
N LEU A 309 -26.32 12.76 16.31
CA LEU A 309 -26.35 13.49 17.59
C LEU A 309 -26.81 12.67 18.82
N THR A 310 -26.93 11.35 18.69
CA THR A 310 -27.42 10.47 19.76
C THR A 310 -26.30 9.55 20.24
N GLY A 311 -26.01 9.59 21.54
CA GLY A 311 -25.07 8.67 22.20
C GLY A 311 -25.68 7.29 22.38
N THR A 312 -24.97 6.22 21.99
CA THR A 312 -25.50 4.85 21.92
C THR A 312 -24.78 3.81 22.78
N THR A 313 -23.57 4.12 23.22
CA THR A 313 -22.72 3.26 24.06
C THR A 313 -21.80 4.15 24.89
N TYR A 314 -21.30 3.64 26.02
CA TYR A 314 -20.36 4.35 26.90
C TYR A 314 -19.13 3.49 27.18
N LEU A 315 -17.97 3.99 26.77
CA LEU A 315 -16.65 3.58 27.25
C LEU A 315 -16.25 4.41 28.47
N SER A 316 -15.06 4.15 29.02
CA SER A 316 -14.42 5.10 29.92
C SER A 316 -14.11 6.41 29.19
N THR A 317 -14.10 7.52 29.95
CA THR A 317 -13.65 8.82 29.43
C THR A 317 -12.26 8.71 28.84
N ILE A 318 -12.04 9.38 27.72
CA ILE A 318 -10.80 9.34 26.94
C ILE A 318 -9.98 10.58 27.27
N ALA A 319 -8.76 10.39 27.72
CA ALA A 319 -7.83 11.43 28.14
C ALA A 319 -6.78 11.76 27.06
N ASN A 320 -6.02 12.84 27.27
CA ASN A 320 -4.87 13.15 26.43
C ASN A 320 -3.84 12.01 26.52
N GLY A 321 -3.34 11.56 25.38
CA GLY A 321 -2.42 10.43 25.25
C GLY A 321 -3.09 9.07 25.13
N ASP A 322 -4.40 8.96 25.38
CA ASP A 322 -5.11 7.70 25.17
C ASP A 322 -5.14 7.33 23.68
N ILE A 323 -5.06 6.02 23.43
CA ILE A 323 -5.11 5.42 22.09
C ILE A 323 -6.35 4.55 22.00
N CYS A 324 -7.29 4.96 21.17
CA CYS A 324 -8.53 4.24 20.94
C CYS A 324 -8.43 3.40 19.68
N GLY A 325 -8.95 2.17 19.74
CA GLY A 325 -9.08 1.29 18.59
C GLY A 325 -10.47 1.42 17.99
N LEU A 326 -10.55 1.53 16.66
CA LEU A 326 -11.79 1.62 15.89
C LEU A 326 -11.81 0.51 14.84
N ALA A 327 -12.78 -0.40 14.93
CA ALA A 327 -12.96 -1.52 14.02
C ALA A 327 -14.34 -1.42 13.34
N ILE A 328 -14.37 -1.50 12.02
CA ILE A 328 -15.60 -1.45 11.22
C ILE A 328 -15.71 -2.68 10.33
N ASP A 329 -16.89 -3.27 10.28
CA ASP A 329 -17.30 -4.25 9.29
C ASP A 329 -18.31 -3.56 8.36
N ILE A 330 -17.84 -3.18 7.16
CA ILE A 330 -18.66 -2.42 6.21
C ILE A 330 -19.75 -3.31 5.60
N ASP A 331 -19.46 -4.61 5.41
CA ASP A 331 -20.41 -5.56 4.83
C ASP A 331 -21.51 -5.93 5.83
N ALA A 332 -21.18 -6.10 7.11
CA ALA A 332 -22.15 -6.39 8.17
C ALA A 332 -22.84 -5.12 8.72
N HIS A 333 -22.36 -3.93 8.34
CA HIS A 333 -22.77 -2.64 8.87
C HIS A 333 -22.65 -2.53 10.39
N LEU A 334 -21.48 -2.89 10.92
CA LEU A 334 -21.19 -2.89 12.36
C LEU A 334 -19.91 -2.12 12.72
N LEU A 335 -19.92 -1.49 13.89
CA LEU A 335 -18.80 -0.76 14.50
C LEU A 335 -18.46 -1.34 15.88
N TRP A 336 -17.16 -1.42 16.18
CA TRP A 336 -16.63 -1.62 17.52
C TRP A 336 -15.57 -0.58 17.85
N VAL A 337 -15.61 -0.09 19.07
CA VAL A 337 -14.64 0.87 19.60
C VAL A 337 -14.13 0.42 20.97
N ARG A 338 -12.89 0.79 21.30
CA ARG A 338 -12.32 0.60 22.64
C ARG A 338 -11.35 1.72 22.99
N ASN A 339 -11.20 2.01 24.28
CA ASN A 339 -10.11 2.86 24.79
C ASN A 339 -8.98 1.97 25.34
N GLY A 340 -7.77 2.10 24.79
CA GLY A 340 -6.63 1.27 25.14
C GLY A 340 -6.90 -0.23 24.91
N SER A 341 -6.49 -1.04 25.88
CA SER A 341 -6.75 -2.50 25.91
C SER A 341 -8.08 -2.85 26.57
N GLY A 342 -8.98 -1.89 26.74
CA GLY A 342 -10.30 -2.10 27.32
C GLY A 342 -11.23 -2.95 26.45
N ASN A 343 -12.42 -3.22 26.99
CA ASN A 343 -13.47 -3.97 26.32
C ASN A 343 -13.98 -3.25 25.06
N TRP A 344 -14.30 -4.02 24.02
CA TRP A 344 -15.03 -3.49 22.86
C TRP A 344 -16.43 -3.05 23.28
N ASN A 345 -16.83 -1.86 22.84
CA ASN A 345 -18.13 -1.25 23.14
C ASN A 345 -18.48 -1.26 24.64
N GLY A 346 -17.47 -1.27 25.52
CA GLY A 346 -17.63 -1.28 26.97
C GLY A 346 -18.04 -2.62 27.57
N SER A 347 -18.12 -3.69 26.77
CA SER A 347 -18.67 -4.99 27.16
C SER A 347 -17.67 -6.12 26.96
N GLY A 348 -17.52 -6.99 27.97
CA GLY A 348 -16.61 -8.13 27.93
C GLY A 348 -17.06 -9.28 27.01
N THR A 349 -18.28 -9.20 26.46
CA THR A 349 -18.83 -10.20 25.53
C THR A 349 -18.76 -9.75 24.07
N ASP A 350 -18.41 -8.49 23.82
CA ASP A 350 -18.42 -7.92 22.48
C ASP A 350 -17.09 -8.22 21.80
N ASP A 351 -17.17 -8.73 20.57
CA ASP A 351 -16.00 -9.24 19.86
C ASP A 351 -16.14 -8.98 18.34
N PRO A 352 -15.38 -8.01 17.80
CA PRO A 352 -15.36 -7.74 16.37
C PRO A 352 -14.91 -8.93 15.52
N ALA A 353 -14.07 -9.84 16.04
CA ALA A 353 -13.60 -10.99 15.26
C ALA A 353 -14.74 -11.96 14.93
N THR A 354 -15.71 -12.10 15.84
CA THR A 354 -16.90 -12.96 15.68
C THR A 354 -18.15 -12.19 15.25
N GLY A 355 -18.12 -10.85 15.25
CA GLY A 355 -19.27 -10.00 14.94
C GLY A 355 -20.23 -9.78 16.12
N ALA A 356 -19.87 -10.23 17.33
CA ALA A 356 -20.70 -10.08 18.51
C ALA A 356 -20.69 -8.64 19.05
N GLY A 357 -21.86 -8.11 19.42
CA GLY A 357 -21.98 -6.83 20.12
C GLY A 357 -21.65 -5.58 19.30
N GLY A 358 -21.68 -5.68 17.96
CA GLY A 358 -21.42 -4.53 17.09
C GLY A 358 -22.51 -3.46 17.17
N ILE A 359 -22.10 -2.19 17.13
CA ILE A 359 -23.02 -1.05 17.01
C ILE A 359 -23.41 -0.93 15.54
N SER A 360 -24.71 -0.91 15.24
CA SER A 360 -25.20 -0.74 13.86
C SER A 360 -24.76 0.60 13.27
N LEU A 361 -24.28 0.60 12.03
CA LEU A 361 -23.95 1.83 11.31
C LEU A 361 -25.22 2.61 10.96
N PRO A 362 -25.15 3.96 10.91
CA PRO A 362 -26.24 4.79 10.44
C PRO A 362 -26.46 4.59 8.93
N SER A 363 -27.69 4.83 8.47
CA SER A 363 -28.11 4.51 7.10
C SER A 363 -27.26 5.17 6.00
N GLY A 364 -26.65 6.33 6.25
CA GLY A 364 -25.76 6.99 5.30
C GLY A 364 -24.44 6.24 5.06
N LEU A 365 -24.09 5.28 5.91
CA LEU A 365 -22.90 4.43 5.76
C LEU A 365 -23.21 3.03 5.23
N ASN A 366 -24.47 2.70 4.95
CA ASN A 366 -24.85 1.37 4.44
C ASN A 366 -24.53 1.19 2.94
N SER A 367 -24.03 2.22 2.27
CA SER A 367 -23.63 2.15 0.87
C SER A 367 -22.58 3.20 0.52
N GLY A 368 -21.77 2.91 -0.50
CA GLY A 368 -20.78 3.84 -1.02
C GLY A 368 -19.47 3.86 -0.24
N ALA A 369 -18.67 4.89 -0.47
CA ALA A 369 -17.36 5.06 0.12
C ALA A 369 -17.46 5.55 1.57
N VAL A 370 -16.85 4.80 2.49
CA VAL A 370 -16.65 5.12 3.89
C VAL A 370 -15.22 5.59 4.10
N TYR A 371 -15.07 6.71 4.78
CA TYR A 371 -13.81 7.34 5.15
C TYR A 371 -13.63 7.21 6.66
N ALA A 372 -12.41 7.02 7.12
CA ALA A 372 -12.09 7.30 8.52
C ALA A 372 -12.01 8.83 8.69
N GLY A 373 -12.30 9.33 9.88
CA GLY A 373 -12.24 10.76 10.13
C GLY A 373 -11.92 11.12 11.56
N ILE A 374 -11.42 12.34 11.70
CA ILE A 374 -11.10 12.99 12.97
C ILE A 374 -11.82 14.34 13.00
N SER A 375 -12.42 14.66 14.15
CA SER A 375 -12.95 15.97 14.49
C SER A 375 -12.20 16.58 15.67
N VAL A 376 -11.97 17.87 15.60
CA VAL A 376 -11.37 18.72 16.64
C VAL A 376 -12.25 19.95 16.85
N TYR A 377 -12.21 20.55 18.05
CA TYR A 377 -13.15 21.64 18.41
C TYR A 377 -12.45 22.93 18.84
N SER A 378 -11.66 22.89 19.91
CA SER A 378 -11.01 24.06 20.47
C SER A 378 -9.71 24.37 19.74
N VAL A 379 -9.29 25.63 19.75
CA VAL A 379 -8.00 26.03 19.19
C VAL A 379 -6.86 25.25 19.83
N ASN A 380 -5.97 24.69 19.00
CA ASN A 380 -4.86 23.79 19.33
C ASN A 380 -5.24 22.35 19.69
N ASP A 381 -6.54 22.00 19.69
CA ASP A 381 -6.91 20.60 19.82
C ASP A 381 -6.33 19.81 18.66
N ASN A 382 -5.78 18.65 18.99
CA ASN A 382 -5.17 17.80 17.99
C ASN A 382 -5.32 16.32 18.30
N SER A 383 -5.33 15.55 17.23
CA SER A 383 -5.57 14.12 17.25
C SER A 383 -4.82 13.46 16.11
N THR A 384 -4.27 12.28 16.36
CA THR A 384 -3.40 11.58 15.41
C THR A 384 -4.03 10.25 15.01
N ALA A 385 -4.07 9.99 13.71
CA ALA A 385 -4.45 8.70 13.17
C ALA A 385 -3.22 7.79 13.01
N ASN A 386 -3.37 6.52 13.35
CA ASN A 386 -2.53 5.45 12.84
C ASN A 386 -3.40 4.54 11.97
N PHE A 387 -3.21 4.61 10.66
CA PHE A 387 -3.92 3.77 9.68
C PHE A 387 -3.15 2.47 9.35
N GLY A 388 -2.13 2.11 10.14
CA GLY A 388 -1.28 0.93 9.91
C GLY A 388 0.08 1.24 9.30
N GLY A 389 0.41 2.52 9.09
CA GLY A 389 1.76 2.95 8.72
C GLY A 389 2.82 2.70 9.80
N SER A 390 2.37 2.55 11.05
CA SER A 390 3.18 2.14 12.18
C SER A 390 2.48 1.01 12.92
N ALA A 391 3.22 0.24 13.73
CA ALA A 391 2.63 -0.82 14.53
C ALA A 391 1.48 -0.26 15.39
N PHE A 392 0.34 -0.93 15.37
CA PHE A 392 -0.77 -0.61 16.26
C PHE A 392 -0.36 -0.88 17.72
N SER A 393 -0.78 0.01 18.62
CA SER A 393 -0.54 -0.15 20.05
C SER A 393 -1.39 -1.25 20.65
N GLN A 394 -2.57 -1.47 20.07
CA GLN A 394 -3.49 -2.55 20.42
C GLN A 394 -3.54 -3.56 19.27
N THR A 395 -3.64 -4.85 19.61
CA THR A 395 -3.76 -5.91 18.59
C THR A 395 -5.07 -5.73 17.80
N PRO A 396 -5.03 -5.56 16.47
CA PRO A 396 -6.23 -5.53 15.65
C PRO A 396 -7.03 -6.84 15.78
N PRO A 397 -8.37 -6.81 15.69
CA PRO A 397 -9.14 -8.04 15.69
C PRO A 397 -8.77 -8.95 14.51
N SER A 398 -8.86 -10.26 14.72
CA SER A 398 -8.62 -11.22 13.64
C SER A 398 -9.58 -10.99 12.47
N GLY A 399 -9.04 -11.00 11.25
CA GLY A 399 -9.82 -10.79 10.02
C GLY A 399 -10.04 -9.32 9.63
N PHE A 400 -9.45 -8.36 10.36
CA PHE A 400 -9.50 -6.94 10.01
C PHE A 400 -8.20 -6.50 9.32
N ASN A 401 -8.33 -5.74 8.25
CA ASN A 401 -7.21 -5.08 7.59
C ASN A 401 -6.88 -3.77 8.29
N ALA A 402 -5.65 -3.29 8.15
CA ALA A 402 -5.36 -1.90 8.47
C ALA A 402 -6.14 -0.97 7.51
N TRP A 403 -6.61 0.19 7.99
CA TRP A 403 -7.37 1.13 7.16
C TRP A 403 -6.57 1.71 5.98
N GLY A 404 -5.24 1.81 6.13
CA GLY A 404 -4.34 2.59 5.28
C GLY A 404 -4.17 2.13 3.84
#